data_AF-F4G5S3-F1
#
_entry.id   AF-F4G5S3-F1
#
_cell.length_a   1.000
_cell.length_b   1.000
_cell.length_c   1.000
_cell.angle_alpha   90.00
_cell.angle_beta   90.00
_cell.angle_gamma   90.00
#
_symmetry.space_group_name_H-M   'P 1'
#
loop_
_entity.id
_entity.type
_entity.pdbx_description
1 polymer ?
#
loop_
_entity_poly.entity_id
_entity_poly.type
_entity_poly.pdbx_seq_one_letter_code
_entity_poly.pdbx_strand_id
1 'polypeptide(L)' 'MKCPHCPTATLVITERSGIEIDYCPQCRGVWLDRGELDKLLERAQNEYEPAHGNGSLARSPAGRKRRSSWLNELFD' A
#
# COMPACT_ATOMS: atom_id res chain seq x y z
N MET A 1 1.76 19.66 0.88
CA MET A 1 0.41 20.26 1.06
C MET A 1 0.00 20.19 2.54
N LYS A 2 -1.09 20.82 3.01
CA LYS A 2 -1.54 20.66 4.41
C LYS A 2 -2.40 19.42 4.57
N CYS A 3 -2.21 18.68 5.65
CA CYS A 3 -3.07 17.54 5.94
C CYS A 3 -4.49 18.04 6.30
N PRO A 4 -5.56 17.56 5.65
CA PRO A 4 -6.93 17.98 5.98
C PRO A 4 -7.39 17.46 7.34
N HIS A 5 -6.71 16.46 7.89
CA HIS A 5 -6.97 15.95 9.24
C HIS A 5 -6.11 16.63 10.32
N CYS A 6 -4.90 17.06 9.96
CA CYS A 6 -3.98 17.75 10.84
C CYS A 6 -3.61 19.12 10.25
N PRO A 7 -4.38 20.19 10.54
CA PRO A 7 -4.18 21.51 9.91
C PRO A 7 -2.84 22.19 10.27
N THR A 8 -2.17 21.68 11.29
CA THR A 8 -0.82 22.07 11.74
C THR A 8 0.30 21.27 11.09
N ALA A 9 -0.02 20.13 10.45
CA ALA A 9 0.96 19.23 9.85
C ALA A 9 1.08 19.47 8.35
N THR A 10 2.32 19.55 7.88
CA THR A 10 2.64 19.56 6.45
C THR A 10 2.83 18.11 5.99
N LEU A 11 2.17 17.75 4.88
CA LEU A 11 2.39 16.48 4.18
C LEU A 11 3.82 16.44 3.66
N VAL A 12 4.48 15.31 3.88
CA VAL A 12 5.84 15.03 3.43
C VAL A 12 5.74 14.14 2.19
N ILE A 13 6.37 14.58 1.11
CA ILE A 13 6.48 13.82 -0.13
C ILE A 13 7.57 12.77 0.07
N THR A 14 7.26 11.51 -0.22
CA THR A 14 8.23 10.41 -0.25
C THR A 14 8.02 9.58 -1.51
N GLU A 15 9.11 9.07 -2.08
CA GLU A 15 9.04 8.14 -3.21
C GLU A 15 9.29 6.73 -2.69
N ARG A 16 8.34 5.81 -2.92
CA ARG A 16 8.48 4.40 -2.58
C ARG A 16 8.13 3.53 -3.76
N SER A 17 9.05 2.65 -4.15
CA SER A 17 8.88 1.73 -5.28
C SER A 17 8.57 2.44 -6.61
N GLY A 18 9.07 3.68 -6.79
CA GLY A 18 8.84 4.51 -7.98
C GLY A 18 7.47 5.20 -8.02
N ILE A 19 6.79 5.30 -6.87
CA ILE A 19 5.50 5.98 -6.70
C ILE A 19 5.72 7.12 -5.71
N GLU A 20 5.30 8.33 -6.09
CA GLU A 20 5.27 9.49 -5.21
C GLU A 20 4.08 9.38 -4.26
N ILE A 21 4.31 9.62 -2.97
CA ILE A 21 3.35 9.42 -1.89
C ILE A 21 3.43 10.61 -0.93
N ASP A 22 2.30 11.27 -0.71
CA ASP A 22 2.17 12.31 0.32
C ASP A 22 1.72 11.68 1.65
N TYR A 23 2.60 11.63 2.64
CA TYR A 23 2.26 11.10 3.97
C TYR A 23 2.30 12.18 5.06
N CYS A 24 1.38 12.09 6.02
CA CYS A 24 1.33 12.99 7.16
C CYS A 24 2.02 12.34 8.38
N PRO A 25 3.09 12.91 8.94
CA PRO A 25 3.80 12.32 10.08
C PRO A 25 3.00 12.39 11.41
N GLN A 26 1.92 13.18 11.47
CA GLN A 26 1.12 13.33 12.68
C GLN A 26 0.00 12.28 12.79
N CYS A 27 -0.78 12.10 11.72
CA CYS A 27 -1.89 11.13 11.71
C CYS A 27 -1.58 9.83 10.95
N ARG A 28 -0.41 9.74 10.30
CA ARG A 28 -0.06 8.65 9.37
C ARG A 28 -1.04 8.48 8.21
N GLY A 29 -1.75 9.56 7.85
CA GLY A 29 -2.62 9.60 6.68
C GLY A 29 -1.78 9.67 5.40
N VAL A 30 -2.19 8.91 4.40
CA VAL A 30 -1.57 8.87 3.07
C VAL A 30 -2.50 9.48 2.04
N TRP A 31 -1.96 10.31 1.17
CA TRP A 31 -2.65 11.02 0.11
C TRP A 31 -1.94 10.71 -1.21
N LEU A 32 -2.72 10.27 -2.19
CA LEU A 32 -2.25 9.86 -3.52
C LEU A 32 -3.13 10.55 -4.55
N ASP A 33 -2.54 10.99 -5.65
CA ASP A 33 -3.28 11.44 -6.81
C ASP A 33 -3.85 10.27 -7.61
N ARG A 34 -4.85 10.54 -8.44
CA ARG A 34 -5.59 9.50 -9.18
C ARG A 34 -4.67 8.58 -10.01
N GLY A 35 -3.63 9.13 -10.64
CA GLY A 35 -2.68 8.35 -11.46
C GLY A 35 -1.61 7.60 -10.67
N GLU A 36 -1.38 7.95 -9.40
CA GLU A 36 -0.44 7.25 -8.51
C GLU A 36 -1.08 6.01 -7.90
N LEU A 37 -2.38 6.11 -7.55
CA LEU A 37 -3.15 5.00 -7.01
C LEU A 37 -3.23 3.82 -8.00
N ASP A 38 -3.44 4.09 -9.29
CA ASP A 38 -3.48 3.03 -10.31
C ASP A 38 -2.14 2.28 -10.38
N LYS A 39 -1.01 3.01 -10.38
CA LYS A 39 0.34 2.40 -10.34
C LYS A 39 0.57 1.56 -9.09
N LEU A 40 0.07 2.04 -7.94
CA LEU A 40 0.14 1.31 -6.68
C LEU A 40 -0.65 0.00 -6.74
N LEU A 41 -1.85 0.02 -7.31
CA LEU A 41 -2.70 -1.15 -7.47
C LEU A 41 -2.10 -2.19 -8.41
N GLU A 42 -1.56 -1.76 -9.56
CA GLU A 42 -0.89 -2.65 -10.52
C GLU A 42 0.33 -3.35 -9.90
N ARG A 43 1.08 -2.62 -9.07
CA ARG A 43 2.28 -3.16 -8.40
C ARG A 43 1.94 -4.04 -7.21
N ALA A 44 0.95 -3.64 -6.41
CA ALA A 44 0.39 -4.46 -5.32
C ALA A 44 -0.11 -5.82 -5.83
N GLN A 45 -0.67 -5.87 -7.05
CA GLN A 45 -1.12 -7.12 -7.66
C GLN A 45 0.05 -8.01 -8.10
N ASN A 46 1.15 -7.43 -8.59
CA ASN A 46 2.33 -8.19 -9.01
C ASN A 46 3.19 -8.70 -7.84
N GLU A 47 3.34 -7.93 -6.75
CA GLU A 47 4.09 -8.35 -5.57
C GLU A 47 3.34 -9.36 -4.70
N TYR A 48 2.03 -9.50 -4.90
CA TYR A 48 1.17 -10.43 -4.17
C TYR A 48 0.91 -11.75 -4.91
N GLU A 49 1.55 -12.02 -6.05
CA GLU A 49 1.71 -13.41 -6.48
C GLU A 49 2.72 -14.07 -5.52
N PRO A 50 2.27 -14.91 -4.58
CA PRO A 50 3.23 -15.75 -3.90
C PRO A 50 3.87 -16.57 -5.01
N ALA A 51 5.19 -16.71 -5.00
CA ALA A 51 5.86 -17.76 -5.76
C ALA A 51 5.33 -19.12 -5.27
N HIS A 52 4.14 -19.51 -5.72
CA HIS A 52 3.54 -20.81 -5.48
C HIS A 52 4.20 -21.72 -6.51
N GLY A 53 5.37 -22.22 -6.11
CA GLY A 53 6.10 -23.22 -6.85
C GLY A 53 5.18 -24.40 -7.22
N ASN A 54 5.48 -24.98 -8.37
CA ASN A 54 4.96 -26.25 -8.84
C ASN A 54 4.82 -27.25 -7.68
N GLY A 55 3.58 -27.46 -7.27
CA GLY A 55 3.22 -28.41 -6.23
C GLY A 55 1.79 -28.83 -6.47
N SER A 56 1.62 -29.77 -7.40
CA SER A 56 0.40 -30.54 -7.57
C SER A 56 0.00 -31.16 -6.22
N LEU A 57 -1.01 -30.60 -5.54
CA LEU A 57 -2.02 -31.36 -4.79
C LEU A 57 -3.12 -30.43 -4.22
N ALA A 58 -4.33 -30.62 -4.75
CA ALA A 58 -5.62 -30.68 -4.07
C ALA A 58 -5.91 -29.79 -2.81
N ARG A 59 -6.97 -28.97 -2.98
CA ARG A 59 -8.19 -28.89 -2.14
C ARG A 59 -8.21 -27.96 -0.90
N SER A 60 -8.95 -26.86 -1.06
CA SER A 60 -10.00 -26.28 -0.17
C SER A 60 -9.87 -24.76 0.07
N PRO A 61 -10.98 -23.98 0.00
CA PRO A 61 -11.00 -22.56 0.30
C PRO A 61 -11.23 -22.39 1.81
N ALA A 62 -10.23 -21.92 2.55
CA ALA A 62 -10.39 -21.56 3.95
C ALA A 62 -9.63 -20.27 4.23
N GLY A 63 -10.38 -19.27 4.68
CA GLY A 63 -10.00 -17.87 4.62
C GLY A 63 -8.72 -17.52 5.38
N ARG A 64 -8.06 -16.47 4.91
CA ARG A 64 -7.11 -15.71 5.72
C ARG A 64 -7.33 -14.23 5.46
N LYS A 65 -8.13 -13.63 6.35
CA LYS A 65 -8.09 -12.19 6.63
C LYS A 65 -6.63 -11.81 6.89
N ARG A 66 -6.08 -10.91 6.09
CA ARG A 66 -5.08 -9.90 6.52
C ARG A 66 -4.76 -8.92 5.39
N ARG A 67 -5.79 -8.16 4.99
CA ARG A 67 -5.66 -6.96 4.13
C ARG A 67 -4.89 -5.80 4.79
N SER A 68 -4.43 -5.95 6.04
CA SER A 68 -3.89 -4.87 6.87
C SER A 68 -2.39 -4.96 7.18
N SER A 69 -1.68 -6.00 6.73
CA SER A 69 -0.23 -6.15 7.03
C SER A 69 0.64 -5.52 5.95
N TRP A 70 0.31 -5.77 4.68
CA TRP A 70 1.13 -5.34 3.54
C TRP A 70 1.16 -3.82 3.34
N LEU A 71 0.01 -3.14 3.47
CA LEU A 71 -0.04 -1.69 3.38
C LEU A 71 0.77 -1.01 4.50
N ASN A 72 0.85 -1.61 5.69
CA ASN A 72 1.64 -1.02 6.78
C ASN A 72 3.15 -1.09 6.49
N GLU A 73 3.68 -2.15 5.87
CA GLU A 73 5.10 -2.22 5.47
C GLU A 73 5.43 -1.31 4.28
N LEU A 74 4.45 -1.00 3.44
CA LEU A 74 4.64 -0.05 2.35
C LEU A 74 4.61 1.41 2.83
N PHE A 75 3.92 1.70 3.94
CA PHE A 75 3.71 3.04 4.49
C PHE A 75 4.43 3.33 5.84
N ASP A 76 5.21 2.37 6.38
CA ASP A 76 6.20 2.54 7.47
C ASP A 76 7.58 2.85 6.90
#